data_AF-Q65A81-F1
#
_entry.id   AF-Q65A81-F1
#
_cell.length_a   1.000
_cell.length_b   1.000
_cell.length_c   1.000
_cell.angle_alpha   90.00
_cell.angle_beta   90.00
_cell.angle_gamma   90.00
#
_symmetry.space_group_name_H-M   'P 1'
#
loop_
_entity.id
_entity.type
_entity.pdbx_description
1 polymer ?
#
loop_
_entity_poly.entity_id
_entity_poly.type
_entity_poly.pdbx_seq_one_letter_code
_entity_poly.pdbx_strand_id
1 'polypeptide(L)' 'MLPDKGWLVEARRVPSPHYDCRPDDEKPSLLVVHNISLPPASLAVRGSMHYSPER' A
#
# COMPACT_ATOMS: atom_id res chain seq x y z
N MET A 1 -9.18 11.01 -15.05
CA MET A 1 -8.10 11.35 -14.11
C MET A 1 -6.78 11.05 -14.78
N LEU A 2 -5.91 12.06 -14.87
CA LEU A 2 -4.57 11.90 -15.41
C LEU A 2 -3.59 11.84 -14.24
N PRO A 3 -2.59 10.96 -14.26
CA PRO A 3 -1.56 10.94 -13.23
C PRO A 3 -0.74 12.24 -13.29
N ASP A 4 -0.54 12.88 -12.14
CA ASP A 4 0.36 14.03 -12.02
C ASP A 4 1.74 13.51 -11.60
N LYS A 5 2.72 13.57 -12.52
CA LYS A 5 4.11 13.09 -12.28
C LYS A 5 4.16 11.66 -11.70
N GLY A 6 3.30 10.76 -12.18
CA GLY A 6 3.24 9.37 -11.72
C GLY A 6 2.36 9.11 -10.49
N TRP A 7 1.70 10.13 -9.94
CA TRP A 7 0.78 9.99 -8.81
C TRP A 7 -0.68 9.92 -9.26
N LEU A 8 -1.45 9.03 -8.64
CA LEU A 8 -2.91 9.04 -8.74
C LEU A 8 -3.49 10.21 -7.92
N VAL A 9 -4.31 11.04 -8.56
CA VAL A 9 -4.83 12.29 -7.97
C VAL A 9 -5.71 12.02 -6.74
N GLU A 10 -6.56 11.00 -6.79
CA GLU A 10 -7.53 10.69 -5.71
C GLU A 10 -6.99 9.75 -4.63
N ALA A 11 -5.78 9.21 -4.82
CA ALA A 11 -5.22 8.26 -3.86
C ALA A 11 -4.59 9.01 -2.68
N ARG A 12 -4.84 8.52 -1.46
CA ARG A 12 -4.13 9.00 -0.26
C ARG A 12 -2.63 8.73 -0.39
N ARG A 13 -1.80 9.77 -0.22
CA ARG A 13 -0.34 9.65 -0.28
C ARG A 13 0.22 9.16 1.05
N VAL A 14 0.95 8.04 1.02
CA VAL A 14 1.76 7.53 2.12
C VAL A 14 3.12 7.13 1.56
N PRO A 15 4.10 8.05 1.52
CA PRO A 15 5.42 7.75 0.95
C PRO A 15 6.13 6.64 1.73
N SER A 16 6.45 5.54 1.05
CA SER A 16 7.23 4.43 1.61
C SER A 16 8.72 4.71 1.43
N PRO A 17 9.59 4.37 2.40
CA PRO A 17 11.03 4.37 2.19
C PRO A 17 11.51 3.19 1.32
N HIS A 18 10.64 2.22 1.00
CA HIS A 18 10.99 1.02 0.26
C HIS A 18 10.64 1.15 -1.23
N TYR A 19 11.50 1.84 -1.98
CA TYR A 19 11.48 1.91 -3.45
C TYR A 19 12.88 2.20 -3.99
N ASP A 20 13.11 1.95 -5.28
CA ASP A 20 14.35 2.24 -5.99
C ASP A 20 14.07 2.62 -7.47
N CYS A 21 15.14 2.92 -8.22
CA CYS A 21 15.05 3.24 -9.64
C CYS A 21 14.90 1.96 -10.47
N ARG A 22 14.07 2.01 -11.52
CA ARG A 22 14.02 0.93 -12.50
C ARG A 22 15.34 0.89 -13.29
N PRO A 23 15.86 -0.30 -13.64
CA PRO A 23 16.98 -0.42 -14.57
C PRO A 23 16.69 0.32 -15.87
N ASP A 24 17.70 1.00 -16.41
CA ASP A 24 17.65 1.71 -17.70
C ASP A 24 16.45 2.66 -17.89
N ASP A 25 15.90 3.20 -16.78
CA ASP A 25 14.69 4.03 -16.76
C ASP A 25 13.48 3.37 -17.47
N GLU A 26 13.38 2.04 -17.38
CA GLU A 26 12.35 1.27 -18.08
C GLU A 26 10.93 1.72 -17.70
N LYS A 27 10.08 1.90 -18.72
CA LYS A 27 8.66 2.19 -18.51
C LYS A 27 7.92 0.92 -18.04
N PRO A 28 7.09 1.00 -16.99
CA PRO A 28 6.27 -0.14 -16.56
C PRO A 28 5.36 -0.64 -17.70
N SER A 29 5.37 -1.96 -17.95
CA SER A 29 4.59 -2.62 -19.01
C SER A 29 3.67 -3.74 -18.50
N LEU A 30 3.86 -4.17 -17.24
CA LEU A 30 3.12 -5.25 -16.60
C LEU A 30 2.36 -4.73 -15.37
N LEU A 31 1.09 -5.11 -15.26
CA LEU A 31 0.29 -4.94 -14.04
C LEU A 31 0.30 -6.24 -13.24
N VAL A 32 0.67 -6.17 -11.96
CA VAL A 32 0.60 -7.29 -11.02
C VAL A 32 -0.46 -6.99 -9.96
N VAL A 33 -1.41 -7.90 -9.76
CA VAL A 33 -2.49 -7.75 -8.79
C VAL A 33 -2.16 -8.56 -7.53
N HIS A 34 -2.15 -7.88 -6.38
CA HIS A 34 -1.90 -8.49 -5.07
C HIS A 34 -3.09 -8.24 -4.13
N ASN A 35 -3.24 -9.10 -3.11
CA ASN A 35 -4.19 -8.90 -2.01
C ASN A 35 -3.45 -9.04 -0.66
N ILE A 36 -3.78 -8.21 0.32
CA ILE A 36 -3.14 -8.21 1.64
C ILE A 36 -4.16 -7.92 2.75
N SER A 37 -4.09 -8.70 3.84
CA SER A 37 -4.80 -8.45 5.10
C SER A 37 -3.87 -8.78 6.26
N LEU A 38 -3.74 -7.86 7.21
CA LEU A 38 -2.89 -8.01 8.39
C LEU A 38 -3.64 -7.54 9.65
N PRO A 39 -3.89 -8.42 10.64
CA PRO A 39 -3.66 -9.86 10.60
C PRO A 39 -4.49 -10.54 9.49
N PRO A 40 -4.11 -11.74 9.03
CA PRO A 40 -4.94 -12.47 8.08
C PRO A 40 -6.33 -12.71 8.67
N ALA A 41 -7.37 -12.70 7.84
CA ALA A 41 -8.77 -12.74 8.29
C ALA A 41 -9.13 -13.94 9.19
N SER A 42 -8.37 -15.05 9.11
CA SER A 42 -8.52 -16.24 9.96
C SER A 42 -7.76 -16.17 11.29
N LEU A 43 -6.90 -15.18 11.49
CA LEU A 43 -6.13 -14.93 12.70
C LEU A 43 -6.67 -13.70 13.46
N ALA A 44 -7.99 -13.52 13.47
CA ALA A 44 -8.64 -12.73 14.50
C ALA A 44 -8.57 -13.54 15.81
N VAL A 45 -7.43 -13.47 16.50
CA VAL A 45 -7.27 -14.05 17.83
C VAL A 45 -8.33 -13.40 18.73
N ARG A 46 -9.37 -14.16 19.11
CA ARG A 46 -10.31 -13.76 20.15
C ARG A 46 -9.49 -13.44 21.42
N GLY A 47 -9.24 -12.16 21.68
CA GLY A 47 -8.66 -11.71 22.95
C GLY A 47 -7.61 -10.59 22.93
N SER A 48 -7.17 -10.06 21.79
CA SER A 48 -6.17 -8.96 21.77
C SER A 48 -6.70 -7.67 21.14
N MET A 49 -7.88 -7.23 21.57
CA MET A 49 -8.41 -5.92 21.23
C MET A 49 -8.17 -4.97 22.42
N HIS A 50 -6.92 -4.56 22.62
CA HIS A 50 -6.67 -3.31 23.35
C HIS A 50 -6.92 -2.15 22.38
N TYR A 51 -8.20 -1.84 22.18
CA TYR A 51 -8.62 -0.57 21.61
C TYR A 51 -8.54 0.47 22.74
N SER A 52 -7.56 1.38 22.67
CA SER A 52 -7.55 2.60 23.48
C SER A 52 -8.07 3.72 22.59
N PRO A 53 -9.26 4.30 22.82
CA PRO A 53 -9.85 5.29 21.93
C PRO A 53 -9.17 6.66 21.96
N GLU A 54 -8.15 6.86 22.79
CA GLU A 54 -7.57 8.19 23.03
C GLU A 54 -6.08 8.24 22.63
N ARG A 55 -5.80 8.61 21.37
CA ARG A 55 -4.66 9.44 20.96
C ARG A 55 -4.73 9.88 19.50
#